data_AF-A0A9E5YG21-F1
#
_entry.id   AF-A0A9E5YG21-F1
#
_cell.length_a   1.000
_cell.length_b   1.000
_cell.length_c   1.000
_cell.angle_alpha   90.00
_cell.angle_beta   90.00
_cell.angle_gamma   90.00
#
_symmetry.space_group_name_H-M   'P 1'
#
loop_
_entity.id
_entity.type
_entity.pdbx_description
1 polymer ?
#
loop_
_entity_poly.entity_id
_entity_poly.type
_entity_poly.pdbx_seq_one_letter_code
_entity_poly.pdbx_strand_id
1 'polypeptide(L)' 'MFEVVQVKLREAGKIERYSASGMSFTVGEYVIVEADRGLECGQVVSDIEVVLDKDI' A
#
# COMPACT_ATOMS: atom_id res chain seq x y z
N MET A 1 11.43 -8.05 -8.56
CA MET A 1 11.72 -6.82 -7.78
C MET A 1 10.50 -5.95 -7.90
N PHE A 2 9.80 -5.71 -6.79
CA PHE A 2 8.52 -5.03 -6.77
C PHE A 2 8.60 -3.81 -5.87
N GLU A 3 8.14 -2.68 -6.37
CA GLU A 3 7.94 -1.48 -5.57
C GLU A 3 6.63 -1.63 -4.80
N VAL A 4 6.69 -1.54 -3.48
CA VAL A 4 5.54 -1.69 -2.61
C VAL A 4 5.47 -0.52 -1.64
N VAL A 5 4.26 -0.23 -1.19
CA VAL A 5 3.98 0.78 -0.17
C VAL A 5 3.09 0.17 0.90
N GLN A 6 3.32 0.53 2.16
CA GLN A 6 2.45 0.13 3.26
C GLN A 6 1.28 1.09 3.40
N VAL A 7 0.07 0.56 3.41
CA VAL A 7 -1.17 1.32 3.54
C VAL A 7 -1.93 0.82 4.76
N LYS A 8 -2.33 1.75 5.64
CA LYS A 8 -3.25 1.47 6.74
C LYS A 8 -4.68 1.66 6.26
N LEU A 9 -5.44 0.57 6.19
CA LEU A 9 -6.86 0.57 5.81
C LEU A 9 -7.70 1.29 6.87
N ARG A 10 -8.62 2.14 6.43
CA ARG A 10 -9.45 2.94 7.35
C ARG A 10 -10.46 2.10 8.12
N GLU A 11 -11.12 1.15 7.45
CA GLU A 11 -12.18 0.35 8.06
C GLU A 11 -11.61 -0.78 8.91
N ALA A 12 -10.68 -1.57 8.35
CA ALA A 12 -10.07 -2.70 9.05
C ALA A 12 -8.97 -2.30 10.05
N GLY A 13 -8.37 -1.11 9.91
CA GLY A 13 -7.21 -0.67 10.70
C GLY A 13 -5.92 -1.45 10.44
N LYS A 14 -5.96 -2.44 9.53
CA LYS A 14 -4.84 -3.30 9.15
C LYS A 14 -3.85 -2.54 8.28
N ILE A 15 -2.56 -2.86 8.44
CA ILE A 15 -1.50 -2.35 7.57
C ILE A 15 -1.10 -3.47 6.62
N GLU A 16 -1.19 -3.22 5.32
CA GLU A 16 -0.87 -4.18 4.27
C GLU A 16 0.02 -3.54 3.20
N ARG A 17 0.74 -4.39 2.45
CA ARG A 17 1.58 -3.95 1.35
C ARG A 17 0.80 -3.97 0.05
N TYR A 18 0.93 -2.90 -0.73
CA TYR A 18 0.33 -2.78 -2.05
C TYR A 18 1.41 -2.43 -3.06
N SER A 19 1.25 -2.89 -4.30
CA SER A 19 2.13 -2.50 -5.42
C SER A 19 2.04 -1.00 -5.65
N ALA A 20 3.19 -0.33 -5.67
CA ALA A 20 3.26 1.09 -6.01
C ALA A 20 3.08 1.35 -7.52
N SER A 21 3.25 0.31 -8.36
CA SER A 21 2.99 0.37 -9.82
C SER A 21 3.67 1.54 -10.53
N GLY A 22 4.88 1.93 -10.10
CA GLY A 22 5.63 3.07 -10.64
C GLY A 22 5.09 4.45 -10.26
N MET A 23 4.14 4.52 -9.33
CA MET A 23 3.62 5.77 -8.78
C MET A 23 4.45 6.23 -7.58
N SER A 24 4.52 7.54 -7.36
CA SER A 24 5.12 8.14 -6.18
C SER A 24 4.05 8.44 -5.12
N PHE A 25 4.33 8.10 -3.87
CA PHE A 25 3.44 8.37 -2.73
C PHE A 25 4.18 9.13 -1.64
N THR A 26 3.44 9.93 -0.87
CA THR A 26 3.96 10.58 0.34
C THR A 26 3.33 9.96 1.59
N VAL A 27 4.12 9.78 2.65
CA VAL A 27 3.58 9.35 3.95
C VAL A 27 2.50 10.32 4.43
N GLY A 28 1.35 9.78 4.82
CA GLY A 28 0.17 10.52 5.23
C GLY A 28 -0.85 10.79 4.11
N GLU A 29 -0.51 10.52 2.85
CA GLU A 29 -1.42 10.64 1.71
C GLU A 29 -2.55 9.60 1.80
N TYR A 30 -3.77 10.01 1.41
CA TYR A 30 -4.92 9.11 1.34
C TYR A 30 -5.01 8.49 -0.04
N VAL A 31 -5.17 7.16 -0.08
CA VAL A 31 -5.21 6.38 -1.30
C VAL A 31 -6.43 5.46 -1.31
N ILE A 32 -6.85 5.07 -2.51
CA ILE A 32 -7.83 3.99 -2.73
C ILE A 32 -7.05 2.76 -3.18
N VAL A 33 -7.28 1.63 -2.52
CA VAL A 33 -6.63 0.36 -2.82
C VAL A 33 -7.68 -0.69 -3.19
N GLU A 34 -7.29 -1.66 -3.99
CA GLU A 34 -8.09 -2.86 -4.26
C GLU A 34 -7.80 -3.89 -3.15
N ALA A 35 -8.80 -4.15 -2.31
CA ALA A 35 -8.78 -5.13 -1.25
C ALA A 35 -9.72 -6.31 -1.58
N ASP A 36 -9.70 -7.37 -0.78
CA ASP A 36 -10.48 -8.60 -1.02
C ASP A 36 -11.99 -8.36 -1.20
N ARG A 37 -12.53 -7.31 -0.57
CA ARG A 37 -13.96 -6.96 -0.61
C ARG A 37 -14.29 -5.82 -1.58
N GLY A 38 -13.34 -5.42 -2.41
CA GLY A 38 -13.48 -4.32 -3.37
C GLY A 38 -12.55 -3.16 -3.03
N LEU A 39 -12.97 -1.94 -3.37
CA LEU A 39 -12.16 -0.75 -3.14
C LEU A 39 -12.26 -0.28 -1.69
N GLU A 40 -11.13 -0.10 -1.04
CA GLU A 40 -11.04 0.46 0.31
C GLU A 40 -10.19 1.74 0.33
N CYS A 41 -10.52 2.65 1.24
CA CYS A 41 -9.69 3.82 1.49
C CYS A 41 -8.68 3.54 2.60
N GLY A 42 -7.47 4.05 2.43
CA GLY A 42 -6.40 3.92 3.40
C GLY A 42 -5.45 5.12 3.39
N GLN A 43 -4.48 5.08 4.29
CA GLN A 43 -3.43 6.10 4.39
C GLN A 43 -2.06 5.46 4.22
N VAL A 44 -1.20 6.09 3.42
CA VAL A 44 0.19 5.68 3.24
C VAL A 44 0.95 5.88 4.55
N VAL A 45 1.61 4.84 5.03
CA VAL A 45 2.35 4.87 6.32
C VAL A 45 3.85 4.57 6.19
N SER A 46 4.32 4.24 4.99
CA SER A 46 5.74 4.04 4.69
C SER A 46 6.13 4.75 3.39
N ASP A 47 7.42 5.00 3.22
CA ASP A 47 8.00 5.27 1.91
C ASP A 47 7.89 4.02 1.01
N ILE A 48 8.15 4.21 -0.29
CA ILE A 48 8.21 3.09 -1.24
C ILE A 48 9.40 2.20 -0.89
N GLU A 49 9.11 0.94 -0.64
CA GLU A 49 10.07 -0.12 -0.40
C GLU A 49 10.24 -0.95 -1.67
N VAL A 50 11.45 -1.48 -1.90
CA VAL A 50 11.65 -2.41 -3.01
C VAL A 50 11.95 -3.80 -2.48
N VAL A 51 11.06 -4.74 -2.79
CA VAL A 51 11.10 -6.12 -2.32
C VAL A 51 11.45 -7.09 -3.44
N LEU A 52 12.06 -8.23 -3.09
CA LEU A 52 12.35 -9.32 -4.02
C LEU A 52 11.15 -10.26 -4.08
N ASP A 53 11.02 -11.01 -5.18
CA ASP A 53 9.92 -11.97 -5.43
C ASP A 53 9.70 -13.00 -4.30
N LYS A 54 10.69 -13.22 -3.44
CA LYS A 54 10.60 -14.18 -2.32
C LYS A 54 9.88 -13.62 -1.08
N ASP A 55 9.60 -12.32 -1.06
CA ASP A 55 9.12 -11.57 0.11
C ASP A 55 7.73 -10.93 -0.10
N ILE A 56 7.05 -11.25 -1.21
CA ILE A 56 5.67 -10.81 -1.54
C ILE A 56 4.63 -11.85 -1.13
#